data_AF-A0A229T9U4-F1
#
_entry.id   AF-A0A229T9U4-F1
#
_cell.length_a   1.000
_cell.length_b   1.000
_cell.length_c   1.000
_cell.angle_alpha   90.00
_cell.angle_beta   90.00
_cell.angle_gamma   90.00
#
_symmetry.space_group_name_H-M   'P 1'
#
loop_
_entity.id
_entity.type
_entity.pdbx_description
1 polymer ?
#
loop_
_entity_poly.entity_id
_entity_poly.type
_entity_poly.pdbx_seq_one_letter_code
_entity_poly.pdbx_strand_id
1 'polypeptide(L)'
;MVYRGTVVADHVTEPYLVGVEAIAGELLRGKWCVYLHEWLGDDYDLASWRELVAAEAERSGVEVCFVQIPRKDMTLVANVRALPSFEQVTESVAALEHYRGLAAGRGWRGAATGRRSAQ
;
A
#
# COMPACT_ATOMS: atom_id res chain seq x y z
N MET A 1 11.81 5.23 -7.21
CA MET A 1 12.07 4.93 -5.77
C MET A 1 10.98 3.98 -5.28
N VAL A 2 11.34 2.86 -4.63
CA VAL A 2 10.37 1.77 -4.32
C VAL A 2 9.75 1.99 -2.95
N TYR A 3 8.54 2.51 -2.94
CA TYR A 3 7.70 2.62 -1.75
C TYR A 3 6.81 1.38 -1.58
N ARG A 4 6.17 1.23 -0.41
CA ARG A 4 5.64 -0.05 0.08
C ARG A 4 4.13 -0.03 0.24
N GLY A 5 3.37 -0.68 -0.63
CA GLY A 5 2.01 -1.11 -0.26
C GLY A 5 1.34 -2.09 -1.22
N THR A 6 0.28 -2.71 -0.70
CA THR A 6 -0.42 -3.86 -1.30
C THR A 6 -1.45 -3.39 -2.30
N VAL A 7 -1.43 -3.89 -3.54
CA VAL A 7 -2.51 -3.66 -4.51
C VAL A 7 -3.42 -4.89 -4.55
N VAL A 8 -4.72 -4.72 -4.39
CA VAL A 8 -5.73 -5.78 -4.43
C VAL A 8 -6.55 -5.63 -5.72
N ALA A 9 -6.65 -6.71 -6.50
CA ALA A 9 -7.43 -6.79 -7.73
C ALA A 9 -8.33 -8.02 -7.64
N ASP A 10 -9.66 -7.84 -7.54
CA ASP A 10 -10.76 -8.84 -7.52
C ASP A 10 -10.65 -10.07 -6.58
N HIS A 11 -9.48 -10.36 -6.02
CA HIS A 11 -9.16 -11.41 -5.06
C HIS A 11 -8.00 -10.93 -4.18
N VAL A 12 -8.05 -11.26 -2.89
CA VAL A 12 -6.97 -10.95 -1.94
C VAL A 12 -5.71 -11.70 -2.37
N THR A 13 -4.77 -11.00 -2.97
CA THR A 13 -3.47 -11.53 -3.37
C THR A 13 -2.48 -11.37 -2.22
N GLU A 14 -1.43 -12.20 -2.20
CA GLU A 14 -0.34 -12.06 -1.22
C GLU A 14 0.19 -10.62 -1.21
N PRO A 15 0.47 -10.02 -0.04
CA PRO A 15 0.91 -8.62 0.03
C PRO A 15 2.15 -8.37 -0.84
N TYR A 16 2.00 -7.68 -1.96
CA TYR A 16 3.12 -7.26 -2.82
C TYR A 16 3.34 -5.76 -2.70
N LEU A 17 4.61 -5.35 -2.64
CA LEU A 17 5.00 -3.96 -2.42
C LEU A 17 5.01 -3.18 -3.74
N VAL A 18 4.19 -2.13 -3.83
CA VAL A 18 4.13 -1.24 -4.99
C VAL A 18 4.70 0.13 -4.65
N GLY A 19 5.71 0.55 -5.42
CA GLY A 19 6.29 1.88 -5.30
C GLY A 19 5.32 2.98 -5.69
N VAL A 20 5.51 4.19 -5.16
CA VAL A 20 4.68 5.38 -5.48
C VAL A 20 4.55 5.55 -6.99
N GLU A 21 5.63 5.37 -7.75
CA GLU A 21 5.62 5.47 -9.22
C GLU A 21 4.69 4.43 -9.89
N ALA A 22 4.52 3.25 -9.29
CA ALA A 22 3.67 2.19 -9.82
C ALA A 22 2.23 2.29 -9.30
N ILE A 23 1.98 2.95 -8.17
CA ILE A 23 0.65 3.00 -7.54
C ILE A 23 -0.39 3.64 -8.48
N ALA A 24 -0.03 4.72 -9.17
CA ALA A 24 -0.97 5.42 -10.04
C ALA A 24 -1.41 4.55 -11.23
N GLY A 25 -0.48 3.77 -11.80
CA GLY A 25 -0.80 2.81 -12.85
C GLY A 25 -1.72 1.68 -12.38
N GLU A 26 -1.56 1.23 -11.14
CA GLU A 26 -2.43 0.21 -10.55
C GLU A 26 -3.83 0.77 -10.22
N LEU A 27 -3.90 2.01 -9.71
CA LEU A 27 -5.16 2.73 -9.46
C LEU A 27 -5.93 3.04 -10.76
N LEU A 28 -5.22 3.33 -11.86
CA LEU A 28 -5.82 3.47 -13.20
C LEU A 28 -6.45 2.17 -13.69
N ARG A 29 -5.87 1.02 -13.33
CA ARG A 29 -6.41 -0.31 -13.67
C ARG A 29 -7.59 -0.72 -12.79
N GLY A 30 -8.11 0.19 -11.96
CA GLY A 30 -9.23 -0.07 -11.05
C GLY A 30 -8.83 -0.89 -9.82
N LYS A 31 -7.53 -1.08 -9.59
CA LYS A 31 -7.05 -1.73 -8.37
C LYS A 31 -6.97 -0.70 -7.24
N TRP A 32 -6.87 -1.19 -6.02
CA TRP A 32 -6.84 -0.37 -4.80
C TRP A 32 -5.88 -1.00 -3.80
N CYS A 33 -5.51 -0.26 -2.76
CA CYS A 33 -4.42 -0.66 -1.88
C CYS A 33 -4.69 -0.47 -0.40
N VAL A 34 -4.15 -1.34 0.44
CA VAL A 34 -4.06 -1.09 1.89
C VAL A 34 -2.59 -1.06 2.30
N TYR A 35 -2.22 0.05 2.92
CA TYR A 35 -0.87 0.34 3.41
C TYR A 35 -0.82 0.20 4.94
N LEU A 36 0.21 -0.45 5.46
CA LEU A 36 0.54 -0.43 6.89
C LEU A 36 1.47 0.75 7.17
N HIS A 37 1.21 1.52 8.22
CA HIS A 37 2.03 2.69 8.56
C HIS A 37 3.44 2.29 8.97
N GLU A 38 3.62 1.16 9.64
CA GLU A 38 4.94 0.59 9.97
C GLU A 38 5.82 0.32 8.75
N TRP A 39 5.24 0.21 7.55
CA TRP A 39 6.00 -0.04 6.32
C TRP A 39 6.59 1.23 5.71
N LEU A 40 6.10 2.41 6.11
CA LEU A 40 6.64 3.69 5.66
C LEU A 40 8.10 3.88 6.09
N GLY A 41 8.53 3.21 7.16
CA GLY A 41 9.85 3.37 7.76
C GLY A 41 10.02 4.71 8.46
N ASP A 42 11.22 4.97 8.98
CA ASP A 42 11.49 6.18 9.77
C ASP A 42 11.68 7.45 8.91
N ASP A 43 11.88 7.28 7.60
CA ASP A 43 12.21 8.37 6.67
C ASP A 43 10.97 9.17 6.21
N TYR A 44 9.76 8.64 6.39
CA TYR A 44 8.52 9.27 5.92
C TYR A 44 7.39 9.14 6.94
N ASP A 45 6.75 10.27 7.26
CA ASP A 45 5.48 10.26 7.94
C ASP A 45 4.30 10.00 6.97
N LEU A 46 3.15 9.64 7.54
CA LEU A 46 1.94 9.33 6.78
C LEU A 46 1.44 10.50 5.95
N ALA A 47 1.64 11.75 6.39
CA ALA A 47 1.17 12.93 5.67
C ALA A 47 1.99 13.14 4.41
N SER A 48 3.32 13.13 4.54
CA SER A 48 4.28 13.27 3.44
C SER A 48 4.09 12.17 2.40
N TRP A 49 3.88 10.93 2.83
CA TRP A 49 3.57 9.83 1.91
C TRP A 49 2.25 10.02 1.17
N ARG A 50 1.19 10.48 1.85
CA ARG A 50 -0.11 10.77 1.21
C ARG A 50 0.01 11.84 0.14
N GLU A 51 0.76 12.91 0.42
CA GLU A 51 1.03 13.98 -0.54
C GLU A 51 1.76 13.47 -1.78
N LEU A 52 2.77 12.61 -1.61
CA LEU A 52 3.49 12.00 -2.73
C LEU A 52 2.58 11.11 -3.60
N VAL A 53 1.74 10.27 -2.98
CA VAL A 53 0.78 9.43 -3.70
C VAL A 53 -0.26 10.28 -4.41
N ALA A 54 -0.78 11.33 -3.76
CA ALA A 54 -1.75 12.23 -4.35
C ALA A 54 -1.16 12.96 -5.57
N ALA A 55 0.07 13.48 -5.46
CA ALA A 55 0.75 14.16 -6.56
C ALA A 55 1.03 13.22 -7.75
N GLU A 56 1.43 11.97 -7.50
CA GLU A 56 1.63 10.98 -8.58
C GLU A 56 0.31 10.58 -9.25
N ALA A 57 -0.73 10.37 -8.44
CA ALA A 57 -2.06 10.04 -8.96
C ALA A 57 -2.63 11.19 -9.80
N GLU A 58 -2.49 12.43 -9.34
CA GLU A 58 -2.91 13.63 -10.08
C GLU A 58 -2.18 13.76 -11.42
N ARG A 59 -0.85 13.55 -11.44
CA ARG A 59 -0.07 13.51 -12.69
C ARG A 59 -0.55 12.45 -13.68
N SER A 60 -1.13 11.37 -13.17
CA SER A 60 -1.68 10.27 -13.95
C SER A 60 -3.17 10.41 -14.25
N GLY A 61 -3.81 11.53 -13.85
CA GLY A 61 -5.25 11.77 -14.05
C GLY A 61 -6.16 10.92 -13.17
N VAL A 62 -5.66 10.42 -12.03
CA VAL A 62 -6.40 9.63 -11.06
C VAL A 62 -6.79 10.49 -9.87
N GLU A 63 -8.09 10.58 -9.61
CA GLU A 63 -8.59 11.15 -8.36
C GLU A 63 -8.61 10.05 -7.29
N VAL A 64 -7.87 10.27 -6.21
CA VAL A 64 -7.63 9.27 -5.16
C VAL A 64 -8.39 9.57 -3.87
N CYS A 65 -8.91 8.51 -3.26
CA CYS A 65 -9.49 8.51 -1.93
C CYS A 65 -8.53 7.84 -0.94
N PHE A 66 -8.30 8.49 0.20
CA PHE A 66 -7.55 7.93 1.32
C PHE A 66 -8.51 7.67 2.49
N VAL A 67 -8.59 6.43 2.96
CA VAL A 67 -9.38 6.07 4.15
C VAL A 67 -8.45 5.50 5.20
N GLN A 68 -8.28 6.22 6.29
CA GLN A 68 -7.53 5.74 7.45
C GLN A 68 -8.34 4.70 8.22
N ILE A 69 -7.66 3.66 8.71
CA ILE A 69 -8.22 2.63 9.59
C ILE A 69 -7.49 2.76 10.94
N PRO A 70 -7.96 3.65 11.85
CA PRO A 70 -7.14 4.11 12.97
C PRO A 70 -6.76 3.02 13.95
N ARG A 71 -7.64 2.02 14.17
CA ARG A 71 -7.36 0.92 15.12
C ARG A 71 -6.34 -0.08 14.61
N LYS A 72 -5.92 0.00 13.35
CA LYS A 72 -5.07 -0.98 12.68
C LYS A 72 -3.77 -0.36 12.15
N ASP A 73 -3.57 0.95 12.31
CA ASP A 73 -2.45 1.70 11.72
C ASP A 73 -2.31 1.42 10.22
N MET A 74 -3.44 1.47 9.52
CA MET A 74 -3.54 1.19 8.10
C MET A 74 -4.20 2.34 7.34
N THR A 75 -3.94 2.44 6.04
CA THR A 75 -4.60 3.38 5.14
C THR A 75 -4.94 2.72 3.82
N LEU A 76 -6.21 2.77 3.47
CA LEU A 76 -6.73 2.41 2.16
C LEU A 76 -6.46 3.55 1.18
N VAL A 77 -6.01 3.22 -0.02
CA VAL A 77 -5.87 4.13 -1.17
C VAL A 77 -6.63 3.53 -2.34
N ALA A 78 -7.59 4.27 -2.89
CA ALA A 78 -8.38 3.80 -4.03
C ALA A 78 -8.63 4.94 -5.02
N ASN A 79 -8.86 4.58 -6.27
CA ASN A 79 -9.41 5.50 -7.25
C ASN A 79 -10.88 5.74 -6.92
N VAL A 80 -11.33 7.00 -6.85
CA VAL A 80 -12.74 7.32 -6.53
C VAL A 80 -13.74 6.72 -7.51
N ARG A 81 -13.30 6.40 -8.73
CA ARG A 81 -14.11 5.78 -9.78
C ARG A 81 -14.14 4.25 -9.71
N ALA A 82 -13.32 3.66 -8.85
CA ALA A 82 -13.17 2.21 -8.69
C ALA A 82 -12.92 1.88 -7.21
N LEU A 83 -13.89 2.23 -6.35
CA LEU A 83 -13.81 1.95 -4.92
C LEU A 83 -14.06 0.46 -4.65
N PRO A 84 -13.32 -0.13 -3.69
CA PRO A 84 -13.61 -1.48 -3.24
C PRO A 84 -14.90 -1.57 -2.42
N SER A 85 -15.49 -2.77 -2.37
CA SER A 85 -16.57 -3.06 -1.44
C SER A 85 -16.06 -3.15 0.00
N PHE A 86 -16.96 -3.01 0.96
CA PHE A 86 -16.62 -3.18 2.38
C PHE A 86 -16.08 -4.58 2.71
N GLU A 87 -16.64 -5.63 2.09
CA GLU A 87 -16.19 -7.01 2.26
C GLU A 87 -14.75 -7.18 1.76
N GLN A 88 -14.46 -6.68 0.57
CA GLN A 88 -13.11 -6.69 -0.01
C GLN A 88 -12.08 -6.01 0.90
N VAL A 89 -12.42 -4.83 1.44
CA VAL A 89 -11.57 -4.12 2.41
C VAL A 89 -11.36 -4.96 3.67
N THR A 90 -12.43 -5.56 4.20
CA THR A 90 -12.38 -6.34 5.44
C THR A 90 -11.50 -7.58 5.30
N GLU A 91 -11.65 -8.32 4.20
CA GLU A 91 -10.82 -9.49 3.88
C GLU A 91 -9.35 -9.11 3.71
N SER A 92 -9.07 -7.98 3.05
CA SER A 92 -7.70 -7.51 2.83
C SER A 92 -7.03 -7.05 4.12
N VAL A 93 -7.77 -6.36 5.00
CA VAL A 93 -7.27 -6.01 6.34
C VAL A 93 -6.97 -7.28 7.14
N ALA A 94 -7.87 -8.26 7.15
CA ALA A 94 -7.67 -9.52 7.85
C ALA A 94 -6.44 -10.29 7.35
N ALA A 95 -6.22 -10.33 6.03
CA ALA A 95 -5.04 -10.96 5.44
C ALA A 95 -3.74 -10.25 5.82
N LEU A 96 -3.73 -8.91 5.83
CA LEU A 96 -2.57 -8.12 6.26
C LEU A 96 -2.28 -8.29 7.75
N GLU A 97 -3.30 -8.36 8.61
CA GLU A 97 -3.12 -8.65 10.03
C GLU A 97 -2.55 -10.05 10.26
N HIS A 98 -3.04 -11.05 9.51
CA HIS A 98 -2.49 -12.40 9.57
C HIS A 98 -1.01 -12.43 9.17
N TYR A 99 -0.65 -11.75 8.08
CA TYR A 99 0.73 -11.61 7.64
C TYR A 99 1.61 -10.91 8.69
N ARG A 100 1.12 -9.81 9.29
CA ARG A 100 1.80 -9.09 10.38
C ARG A 100 2.07 -10.01 11.58
N GLY A 101 1.10 -10.85 11.94
CA GLY A 101 1.24 -11.85 13.01
C GLY A 101 2.31 -12.91 12.70
N LEU A 102 2.35 -13.41 11.45
CA LEU A 102 3.38 -14.36 11.00
C LEU A 102 4.79 -13.75 10.99
N ALA A 103 4.91 -12.49 10.54
CA ALA A 103 6.18 -11.76 10.49
C ALA A 103 6.74 -11.48 11.90
N ALA A 104 5.87 -11.11 12.85
CA ALA A 104 6.23 -10.90 14.24
C ALA A 104 6.74 -12.19 14.93
N GLY A 105 6.19 -13.35 14.57
CA GLY A 105 6.62 -14.65 15.12
C GLY A 105 7.94 -15.20 14.55
N ARG A 106 8.43 -14.69 13.41
CA ARG A 106 9.63 -15.18 12.72
C ARG A 106 10.84 -14.24 12.75
N GLY A 107 10.79 -13.12 13.46
CA GLY A 107 11.90 -12.15 13.43
C GLY A 107 12.13 -11.64 12.00
N TRP A 108 11.06 -11.24 11.33
CA TRP A 108 11.11 -10.70 9.97
C TRP A 108 11.88 -9.36 9.96
N ARG A 109 13.21 -9.42 9.79
CA ARG A 109 13.95 -8.31 9.21
C ARG A 109 13.49 -8.23 7.77
N GLY A 110 12.74 -7.18 7.45
CA GLY A 110 12.28 -6.89 6.10
C GLY A 110 13.38 -7.19 5.08
N ALA A 111 13.01 -7.90 4.01
CA ALA A 111 13.90 -8.22 2.91
C ALA A 111 14.62 -6.95 2.45
N ALA A 112 15.86 -6.80 2.91
CA ALA A 112 16.81 -5.86 2.38
C ALA A 112 17.14 -6.35 0.96
N THR A 113 16.40 -5.86 -0.04
CA THR A 113 16.83 -5.94 -1.42
C THR A 113 18.12 -5.15 -1.52
N GLY A 114 19.23 -5.89 -1.48
CA GLY A 114 20.57 -5.32 -1.56
C GLY A 114 20.68 -4.41 -2.77
N ARG A 115 21.23 -3.21 -2.54
CA ARG A 115 21.91 -2.45 -3.57
C ARG A 115 22.99 -3.35 -4.16
N ARG A 116 22.74 -3.93 -5.34
CA ARG A 116 23.82 -4.21 -6.28
C ARG A 116 24.22 -2.86 -6.88
N SER A 117 25.15 -2.18 -6.22
CA SER A 117 25.99 -1.19 -6.87
C SER A 117 26.92 -1.97 -7.80
N ALA A 118 26.60 -1.98 -9.09
CA ALA A 118 27.53 -2.32 -10.14
C ALA A 118 27.86 -1.01 -10.87
N GLN A 119 28.93 -0.34 -10.45
CA GLN A 119 30.00 0.21 -11.28
C GLN A 119 31.02 0.93 -10.41
#